data_AF-A0A519I639-F1
#
_entry.id   AF-A0A519I639-F1
#
_cell.length_a   1.000
_cell.length_b   1.000
_cell.length_c   1.000
_cell.angle_alpha   90.00
_cell.angle_beta   90.00
_cell.angle_gamma   90.00
#
_symmetry.space_group_name_H-M   'P 1'
#
loop_
_entity.id
_entity.type
_entity.pdbx_description
1 polymer ?
#
loop_
_entity_poly.entity_id
_entity_poly.type
_entity_poly.pdbx_seq_one_letter_code
_entity_poly.pdbx_strand_id
1 'polypeptide(L)' 'MKDVEFWYWLMLDQWGRRRKSRCRFTEAEALKRDPTATRVDGSCEVRSCPENADERAALAPTNRHLIGHDGTHG' A
#
# COMPACT_ATOMS: atom_id res chain seq x y z
N MET A 1 12.64 -2.67 0.01
CA MET A 1 11.35 -2.41 0.65
C MET A 1 11.27 -0.92 0.79
N LYS A 2 10.16 -0.30 0.41
CA LYS A 2 10.00 1.14 0.50
C LYS A 2 8.90 1.46 1.50
N ASP A 3 9.21 2.37 2.41
CA ASP A 3 8.21 2.94 3.30
C ASP A 3 7.33 3.88 2.49
N VAL A 4 6.07 3.50 2.36
CA VAL A 4 5.06 4.27 1.65
C VAL A 4 4.10 4.81 2.69
N GLU A 5 3.92 6.13 2.66
CA GLU A 5 3.03 6.83 3.58
C GLU A 5 1.61 6.91 3.01
N PHE A 6 0.65 6.40 3.76
CA PHE A 6 -0.77 6.45 3.44
C PHE A 6 -1.47 7.42 4.37
N TRP A 7 -2.19 8.39 3.80
CA TRP A 7 -2.87 9.44 4.55
C TRP A 7 -4.35 9.48 4.22
N TYR A 8 -5.16 9.98 5.16
CA TYR A 8 -6.49 10.46 4.76
C TYR A 8 -6.36 11.83 4.10
N TRP A 9 -7.22 12.08 3.13
CA TRP A 9 -7.23 13.31 2.35
C TRP A 9 -8.60 13.96 2.42
N LEU A 10 -8.64 15.29 2.50
CA LEU A 10 -9.84 16.10 2.33
C LEU A 10 -9.98 16.41 0.83
N MET A 11 -10.98 15.84 0.19
CA MET A 11 -11.27 16.01 -1.24
C MET A 11 -12.55 16.82 -1.40
N LEU A 12 -12.73 17.50 -2.54
CA LEU A 12 -13.98 18.17 -2.86
C LEU A 12 -14.97 17.16 -3.41
N ASP A 13 -16.17 17.16 -2.82
CA ASP A 13 -17.31 16.44 -3.36
C ASP A 13 -17.90 17.21 -4.57
N GLN A 14 -18.84 16.61 -5.30
CA GLN A 14 -19.49 17.23 -6.47
C GLN A 14 -20.25 18.55 -6.14
N TRP A 15 -20.49 18.82 -4.85
CA TRP A 15 -21.03 20.08 -4.34
C TRP A 15 -19.97 21.05 -3.79
N GLY A 16 -18.67 20.81 -4.03
CA GLY A 16 -17.58 21.68 -3.55
C GLY A 16 -17.34 21.63 -2.03
N ARG A 17 -17.82 20.58 -1.36
CA ARG A 17 -17.63 20.39 0.09
C ARG A 17 -16.40 19.54 0.36
N ARG A 18 -15.53 19.97 1.28
CA ARG A 18 -14.38 19.17 1.73
C ARG A 18 -14.85 17.98 2.57
N ARG A 19 -14.62 16.77 2.06
CA ARG A 19 -14.96 15.50 2.72
C ARG A 19 -13.70 14.69 2.94
N LYS A 20 -13.58 14.10 4.13
CA LYS A 20 -12.50 13.14 4.42
C LYS A 20 -12.73 11.89 3.58
N SER A 21 -11.68 11.47 2.88
CA SER A 21 -11.72 10.27 2.06
C SER A 21 -11.98 9.02 2.91
N ARG A 22 -12.70 8.05 2.35
CA ARG A 22 -13.02 6.79 3.04
C ARG A 22 -11.79 5.91 3.27
N CYS A 23 -10.81 5.98 2.37
CA CYS A 23 -9.60 5.18 2.42
C CYS A 23 -8.36 6.08 2.51
N ARG A 24 -7.25 5.50 2.94
CA ARG A 24 -5.96 6.18 2.93
C ARG A 24 -5.30 6.00 1.57
N PHE A 25 -4.74 7.09 1.04
CA PHE A 25 -4.09 7.12 -0.27
C PHE A 25 -2.68 7.70 -0.13
N THR A 26 -1.83 7.36 -1.09
CA THR A 26 -0.57 8.07 -1.30
C THR A 26 -0.85 9.47 -1.87
N GLU A 27 0.07 10.40 -1.70
CA GLU A 27 -0.05 11.76 -2.24
C GLU A 27 -0.35 11.77 -3.74
N ALA A 28 0.38 10.96 -4.51
CA ALA A 28 0.18 10.84 -5.95
C ALA A 28 -1.25 10.37 -6.32
N GLU A 29 -1.81 9.40 -5.58
CA GLU A 29 -3.15 8.89 -5.86
C GLU A 29 -4.25 9.85 -5.41
N ALA A 30 -4.03 10.58 -4.30
CA ALA A 30 -4.97 11.59 -3.83
C ALA A 30 -5.07 12.77 -4.80
N LEU A 31 -3.93 13.32 -5.24
CA LEU A 31 -3.86 14.44 -6.17
C LEU A 31 -4.39 14.09 -7.57
N LYS A 32 -4.21 12.83 -8.01
CA LYS A 32 -4.83 12.34 -9.27
C LYS A 32 -6.36 12.34 -9.22
N ARG A 33 -6.95 12.05 -8.05
CA ARG A 33 -8.41 12.00 -7.89
C ARG A 33 -8.99 13.39 -7.70
N ASP A 34 -8.35 14.19 -6.87
CA ASP A 34 -8.75 15.54 -6.56
C ASP A 34 -7.49 16.41 -6.44
N PRO A 35 -7.24 17.35 -7.37
CA PRO A 35 -6.04 18.18 -7.34
C PRO A 35 -6.02 19.17 -6.17
N THR A 36 -7.15 19.34 -5.48
CA THR A 36 -7.28 20.16 -4.26
C THR A 36 -7.19 19.31 -2.99
N ALA A 37 -6.90 18.01 -3.13
CA ALA A 37 -6.80 17.07 -2.02
C ALA A 37 -5.80 17.59 -0.98
N THR A 38 -6.29 17.84 0.23
CA THR A 38 -5.46 18.32 1.34
C THR A 38 -5.21 17.18 2.32
N ARG A 39 -3.95 16.96 2.69
CA ARG A 39 -3.57 15.91 3.64
C ARG A 39 -4.18 16.16 5.02
N VAL A 40 -4.75 15.14 5.64
CA VAL A 40 -5.24 15.21 7.02
C VAL A 40 -4.10 14.87 7.97
N ASP A 41 -3.62 15.88 8.70
CA ASP A 41 -2.55 15.71 9.68
C ASP A 41 -2.93 14.73 10.81
N GLY A 42 -1.94 14.02 11.36
CA GLY A 42 -2.17 13.01 12.39
C GLY A 42 -2.81 11.70 11.93
N SER A 43 -2.96 11.48 10.62
CA SER A 43 -3.53 10.24 10.07
C SER A 43 -2.62 9.44 9.16
N CYS A 44 -1.30 9.65 9.32
CA CYS A 44 -0.27 8.88 8.66
C CYS A 44 -0.33 7.41 9.07
N GLU A 45 -0.32 6.52 8.09
CA GLU A 45 0.04 5.14 8.27
C GLU A 45 1.19 4.80 7.32
N VAL A 46 2.35 4.55 7.90
CA VAL A 46 3.52 4.08 7.16
C VAL A 46 3.38 2.58 6.97
N ARG A 47 3.40 2.13 5.72
CA ARG A 47 3.48 0.71 5.39
C ARG A 47 4.73 0.47 4.56
N SER A 48 5.52 -0.52 4.97
CA SER A 48 6.62 -1.00 4.16
C SER A 48 6.05 -1.86 3.03
N CYS A 49 6.03 -1.31 1.82
CA CYS A 49 5.59 -2.03 0.64
C CYS A 49 6.82 -2.66 -0.06
N PRO A 50 6.73 -3.93 -0.50
CA PRO A 50 7.75 -4.49 -1.37
C PRO A 50 7.79 -3.69 -2.67
N GLU A 51 8.96 -3.20 -3.03
CA GLU A 51 9.11 -2.35 -4.23
C GLU A 51 9.14 -3.21 -5.50
N ASN A 52 9.54 -4.47 -5.36
CA ASN A 52 9.69 -5.42 -6.45
C ASN A 52 8.95 -6.74 -6.18
N ALA A 53 8.70 -7.49 -7.25
CA ALA A 53 8.09 -8.81 -7.16
C ALA A 53 8.92 -9.79 -6.32
N ASP A 54 10.25 -9.62 -6.32
CA ASP A 54 11.19 -10.39 -5.51
C ASP A 54 10.94 -10.19 -4.01
N GLU A 55 10.83 -8.93 -3.56
CA GLU A 55 10.53 -8.60 -2.17
C GLU A 55 9.11 -9.04 -1.76
N ARG A 56 8.17 -9.00 -2.70
CA ARG A 56 6.81 -9.50 -2.48
C ARG A 56 6.78 -11.02 -2.34
N ALA A 57 7.66 -11.73 -3.04
CA ALA A 57 7.83 -13.18 -2.90
C ALA A 57 8.46 -13.55 -1.54
N ALA A 58 9.36 -12.72 -1.02
CA ALA A 58 9.95 -12.90 0.31
C ALA A 58 8.97 -12.68 1.47
N LEU A 59 7.95 -11.83 1.28
CA LEU A 59 6.88 -11.56 2.25
C LEU A 59 5.65 -12.46 2.10
N ALA A 60 5.53 -13.19 0.98
CA ALA A 60 4.51 -14.22 0.86
C ALA A 60 4.78 -15.26 1.96
N PRO A 61 3.78 -15.67 2.75
CA PRO A 61 3.94 -16.81 3.63
C PRO A 61 4.24 -17.98 2.70
N THR A 62 5.52 -18.32 2.62
CA THR A 62 5.96 -19.56 2.05
C THR A 62 5.17 -20.62 2.79
N ASN A 63 4.15 -21.19 2.12
CA ASN A 63 3.58 -22.47 2.48
C ASN A 63 4.72 -23.49 2.29
N ARG A 64 5.72 -23.46 3.18
CA ARG A 64 6.71 -24.51 3.34
C ARG A 64 6.04 -25.60 4.14
N HIS A 65 5.15 -26.31 3.46
CA HIS A 65 4.74 -27.61 3.89
C HIS A 65 4.97 -28.60 2.73
N LEU A 66 6.16 -29.20 2.79
CA LEU A 66 6.50 -30.57 2.39
C LEU A 66 6.35 -30.93 0.92
N ILE A 67 7.46 -31.00 0.18
CA ILE A 67 8.06 -32.24 -0.37
C ILE A 67 9.56 -31.92 -0.50
N GLY A 68 10.44 -32.43 0.37
CA GLY A 68 10.88 -33.81 0.33
C GLY A 68 12.12 -33.90 -0.55
N HIS A 69 13.26 -33.62 0.06
CA HIS A 69 14.60 -33.88 -0.45
C HIS A 69 14.75 -35.41 -0.52
N ASP A 70 14.89 -36.00 -1.70
CA ASP A 70 15.65 -37.24 -1.85
C ASP A 70 16.15 -37.36 -3.30
N GLY A 71 17.45 -37.18 -3.47
CA GLY A 71 18.15 -37.70 -4.61
C GLY A 71 18.40 -39.18 -4.36
N THR A 72 18.02 -40.04 -5.30
CA THR A 72 18.63 -41.35 -5.41
C THR A 72 19.13 -41.51 -6.85
N HIS A 73 20.45 -41.41 -6.96
CA HIS A 73 21.26 -41.98 -8.03
C HIS A 73 21.35 -43.49 -7.76
N GLY A 74 21.02 -44.32 -8.75
CA GLY A 74 21.13 -45.78 -8.70
C GLY A 74 20.78 -46.39 -10.04
#